data_AF-A0A6V8P553-F1
#
_entry.id   AF-A0A6V8P553-F1
#
_cell.length_a   1.000
_cell.length_b   1.000
_cell.length_c   1.000
_cell.angle_alpha   90.00
_cell.angle_beta   90.00
_cell.angle_gamma   90.00
#
_symmetry.space_group_name_H-M   'P 1'
#
loop_
_entity.id
_entity.type
_entity.pdbx_description
1 polymer ?
#
loop_
_entity_poly.entity_id
_entity_poly.type
_entity_poly.pdbx_seq_one_letter_code
_entity_poly.pdbx_strand_id
1 'polypeptide(L)'
;MAVTMTAELSDIFCTKREGVAFILDSLEEAFPGIPLYVFSVDGSFVSSLEAKEDPLRVAAANWMATALLLASRYRSGLLMDVGSTTTDIIPILEGQVLARGKNDLERLIAGELAYSGVLRTPVSALVSKVPVGGRMCRVSSEYFAISGDVYIILGLISESDYVCPTPDGRGKDPGSARERLARVVCADAEMLGPESIDQMAIYIMERQVQQITEALSQVLSALEESYISLK
;
A
#
# COMPACT_ATOMS: atom_id res chain seq x y z
N MET A 1 -17.07 9.99 18.68
CA MET A 1 -16.33 10.01 17.41
C MET A 1 -15.75 8.62 17.17
N ALA A 2 -15.99 8.03 16.00
CA ALA A 2 -15.36 6.78 15.61
C ALA A 2 -13.99 7.08 14.98
N VAL A 3 -12.95 6.35 15.37
CA VAL A 3 -11.57 6.58 14.98
C VAL A 3 -10.95 5.28 14.50
N THR A 4 -10.26 5.30 13.37
CA THR A 4 -9.29 4.27 12.98
C THR A 4 -7.98 4.98 12.63
N MET A 5 -6.85 4.27 12.70
CA MET A 5 -5.54 4.88 12.48
C MET A 5 -4.64 3.97 11.64
N THR A 6 -3.77 4.64 10.87
CA THR A 6 -2.71 4.03 10.07
C THR A 6 -1.38 4.78 10.22
N ALA A 7 -1.36 5.85 11.02
CA ALA A 7 -0.23 6.77 11.18
C ALA A 7 0.71 6.38 12.32
N GLU A 8 0.33 5.39 13.14
CA GLU A 8 1.09 4.99 14.33
C GLU A 8 2.40 4.26 14.00
N LEU A 9 2.62 3.90 12.73
CA LEU A 9 3.88 3.34 12.20
C LEU A 9 4.84 4.42 11.66
N SER A 10 4.50 5.71 11.75
CA SER A 10 5.40 6.78 11.31
C SER A 10 6.76 6.69 12.01
N ASP A 11 7.81 6.93 11.25
CA ASP A 11 9.22 6.94 11.70
C ASP A 11 9.54 7.99 12.78
N ILE A 12 8.64 8.93 13.04
CA ILE A 12 8.72 9.88 14.15
C ILE A 12 8.51 9.21 15.52
N PHE A 13 7.89 8.03 15.57
CA PHE A 13 7.63 7.30 16.80
C PHE A 13 8.63 6.14 16.97
N CYS A 14 9.19 5.99 18.17
CA CYS A 14 10.07 4.86 18.48
C CYS A 14 9.29 3.55 18.59
N THR A 15 7.99 3.59 18.92
CA THR A 15 7.14 2.39 19.05
C THR A 15 5.70 2.66 18.58
N LYS A 16 4.98 1.61 18.14
CA LYS A 16 3.54 1.70 17.86
C LYS A 16 2.74 2.19 19.07
N ARG A 17 3.16 1.86 20.30
CA ARG A 17 2.53 2.35 21.55
C ARG A 17 2.57 3.87 21.65
N GLU A 18 3.73 4.45 21.36
CA GLU A 18 3.92 5.90 21.36
C GLU A 18 3.04 6.56 20.30
N GLY A 19 3.03 6.02 19.07
CA GLY A 19 2.20 6.55 17.99
C GLY A 19 0.70 6.51 18.30
N VAL A 20 0.20 5.39 18.84
CA VAL A 20 -1.21 5.26 19.25
C VAL A 20 -1.55 6.27 20.35
N ALA A 21 -0.72 6.37 21.39
CA ALA A 21 -0.96 7.30 22.49
C ALA A 21 -1.00 8.75 21.99
N PHE A 22 0.00 9.15 21.19
CA PHE A 22 0.09 10.49 20.61
C PHE A 22 -1.15 10.87 19.79
N ILE A 23 -1.60 9.97 18.91
CA ILE A 23 -2.79 10.20 18.06
C ILE A 23 -4.04 10.38 18.92
N LEU A 24 -4.24 9.50 19.91
CA LEU A 24 -5.42 9.54 20.77
C LEU A 24 -5.44 10.77 21.68
N ASP A 25 -4.29 11.12 22.29
CA ASP A 25 -4.14 12.34 23.10
C ASP A 25 -4.43 13.59 22.26
N SER A 26 -3.92 13.65 21.03
CA SER A 26 -4.17 14.76 20.11
C SER A 26 -5.65 14.90 19.74
N LEU A 27 -6.36 13.77 19.55
CA LEU A 27 -7.79 13.79 19.27
C LEU A 27 -8.62 14.22 20.49
N GLU A 28 -8.23 13.80 21.69
CA GLU A 28 -8.87 14.21 22.94
C GLU A 28 -8.70 15.71 23.19
N GLU A 29 -7.51 16.25 22.89
CA GLU A 29 -7.22 17.70 22.99
C GLU A 29 -8.01 18.50 21.95
N ALA A 30 -8.03 18.05 20.70
CA ALA A 30 -8.71 18.76 19.61
C ALA A 30 -10.25 18.71 19.72
N PHE A 31 -10.81 17.67 20.33
CA PHE A 31 -12.25 17.44 20.44
C PHE A 31 -12.69 17.17 21.90
N PRO A 32 -12.55 18.16 22.80
CA PRO A 32 -12.83 17.97 24.21
C PRO A 32 -14.29 17.58 24.47
N GLY A 33 -14.49 16.61 25.35
CA GLY A 33 -15.83 16.12 25.75
C GLY A 33 -16.52 15.20 24.73
N ILE A 34 -15.88 14.90 23.59
CA ILE A 34 -16.39 13.94 22.62
C ILE A 34 -15.78 12.56 22.91
N PRO A 35 -16.58 11.53 23.24
CA PRO A 35 -16.03 10.20 23.50
C PRO A 35 -15.41 9.61 22.22
N LEU A 36 -14.22 9.03 22.36
CA LEU A 36 -13.52 8.34 21.28
C LEU A 36 -13.84 6.84 21.30
N TYR A 37 -14.25 6.32 20.15
CA TYR A 37 -14.44 4.89 19.90
C TYR A 37 -13.40 4.47 18.86
N VAL A 38 -12.36 3.79 19.31
CA VAL A 38 -11.22 3.38 18.49
C VAL A 38 -11.52 2.01 17.89
N PHE A 39 -11.45 1.92 16.57
CA PHE A 39 -11.74 0.69 15.82
C PHE A 39 -10.51 -0.21 15.81
N SER A 40 -10.70 -1.48 16.20
CA SER A 40 -9.63 -2.46 16.31
C SER A 40 -9.57 -3.45 15.16
N VAL A 41 -8.43 -4.12 15.03
CA VAL A 41 -8.16 -5.16 14.01
C VAL A 41 -9.05 -6.40 14.16
N ASP A 42 -9.75 -6.55 15.29
CA ASP A 42 -10.74 -7.60 15.52
C ASP A 42 -12.17 -7.20 15.10
N GLY A 43 -12.36 -5.99 14.57
CA GLY A 43 -13.65 -5.51 14.10
C GLY A 43 -14.57 -4.92 15.16
N SER A 44 -14.05 -4.62 16.35
CA SER A 44 -14.80 -3.99 17.45
C SER A 44 -14.39 -2.54 17.68
N PHE A 45 -15.18 -1.82 18.48
CA PHE A 45 -14.81 -0.50 18.99
C PHE A 45 -14.40 -0.64 20.45
N VAL A 46 -13.25 -0.05 20.79
CA VAL A 46 -12.72 0.04 22.16
C VAL A 46 -12.61 1.50 22.58
N SER A 47 -12.55 1.75 23.89
CA SER A 47 -12.28 3.08 24.41
C SER A 47 -10.85 3.55 24.11
N SER A 48 -10.61 4.86 24.18
CA SER A 48 -9.26 5.43 24.13
C SER A 48 -8.32 4.83 25.19
N LEU A 49 -8.84 4.56 26.39
CA LEU A 49 -8.05 3.96 27.46
C LEU A 49 -7.60 2.53 27.10
N GLU A 50 -8.54 1.68 26.69
CA GLU A 50 -8.23 0.30 26.27
C GLU A 50 -7.27 0.26 25.07
N ALA A 51 -7.44 1.19 24.12
CA ALA A 51 -6.55 1.34 22.98
C ALA A 51 -5.11 1.70 23.37
N LYS A 52 -4.92 2.53 24.41
CA LYS A 52 -3.59 2.87 24.95
C LYS A 52 -2.96 1.70 25.73
N GLU A 53 -3.78 0.87 26.39
CA GLU A 53 -3.33 -0.33 27.10
C GLU A 53 -2.87 -1.43 26.13
N ASP A 54 -3.64 -1.67 25.06
CA ASP A 54 -3.33 -2.61 23.97
C ASP A 54 -3.22 -1.92 22.58
N PRO A 55 -2.11 -1.22 22.30
CA PRO A 55 -1.92 -0.47 21.06
C PRO A 55 -1.92 -1.34 19.80
N LEU A 56 -1.45 -2.58 19.91
CA LEU A 56 -1.34 -3.47 18.75
C LEU A 56 -2.72 -3.89 18.24
N ARG A 57 -3.74 -3.89 19.11
CA ARG A 57 -5.12 -4.20 18.73
C ARG A 57 -5.77 -3.11 17.89
N VAL A 58 -5.29 -1.88 17.94
CA VAL A 58 -5.88 -0.73 17.20
C VAL A 58 -4.97 -0.17 16.10
N ALA A 59 -3.71 -0.62 16.05
CA ALA A 59 -2.75 -0.21 15.04
C ALA A 59 -3.14 -0.73 13.64
N ALA A 60 -3.11 0.15 12.63
CA ALA A 60 -3.36 -0.17 11.22
C ALA A 60 -4.68 -0.92 10.97
N ALA A 61 -5.77 -0.53 11.63
CA ALA A 61 -7.06 -1.24 11.58
C ALA A 61 -8.01 -0.77 10.45
N ASN A 62 -7.58 0.14 9.58
CA ASN A 62 -8.44 0.75 8.55
C ASN A 62 -9.03 -0.27 7.56
N TRP A 63 -8.23 -1.25 7.15
CA TRP A 63 -8.64 -2.30 6.20
C TRP A 63 -9.78 -3.16 6.74
N MET A 64 -9.79 -3.41 8.06
CA MET A 64 -10.81 -4.25 8.71
C MET A 64 -12.20 -3.61 8.63
N ALA A 65 -12.28 -2.27 8.74
CA ALA A 65 -13.56 -1.56 8.67
C ALA A 65 -14.20 -1.73 7.28
N THR A 66 -13.41 -1.54 6.22
CA THR A 66 -13.86 -1.74 4.83
C THR A 66 -14.22 -3.20 4.58
N ALA A 67 -13.41 -4.15 5.08
CA ALA A 67 -13.65 -5.58 4.91
C ALA A 67 -14.97 -6.02 5.58
N LEU A 68 -15.25 -5.58 6.81
CA LEU A 68 -16.52 -5.89 7.49
C LEU A 68 -17.73 -5.28 6.79
N LEU A 69 -17.60 -4.03 6.30
CA LEU A 69 -18.67 -3.41 5.52
C LEU A 69 -18.99 -4.24 4.27
N LEU A 70 -17.97 -4.71 3.55
CA LEU A 70 -18.16 -5.57 2.38
C LEU A 70 -18.72 -6.94 2.77
N ALA A 71 -18.24 -7.55 3.86
CA ALA A 71 -18.73 -8.84 4.35
C ALA A 71 -20.21 -8.79 4.77
N SER A 72 -20.69 -7.63 5.24
CA SER A 72 -22.12 -7.42 5.54
C SER A 72 -23.01 -7.35 4.29
N ARG A 73 -22.44 -7.09 3.11
CA ARG A 73 -23.16 -6.88 1.84
C ARG A 73 -22.97 -8.03 0.85
N TYR A 74 -21.83 -8.69 0.89
CA TYR A 74 -21.44 -9.73 -0.04
C TYR A 74 -21.05 -10.98 0.73
N ARG A 75 -21.67 -12.10 0.38
CA ARG A 75 -21.41 -13.39 1.02
C ARG A 75 -19.97 -13.85 0.77
N SER A 76 -19.46 -13.70 -0.44
CA SER A 76 -18.10 -14.14 -0.78
C SER A 76 -17.47 -13.15 -1.76
N GLY A 77 -16.17 -12.93 -1.61
CA GLY A 77 -15.41 -12.03 -2.48
C GLY A 77 -14.00 -11.78 -1.94
N LEU A 78 -13.31 -10.86 -2.60
CA LEU A 78 -11.99 -10.42 -2.20
C LEU A 78 -11.97 -8.90 -2.23
N LEU A 79 -11.64 -8.28 -1.10
CA LEU A 79 -11.31 -6.87 -1.06
C LEU A 79 -9.88 -6.68 -1.58
N MET A 80 -9.73 -5.85 -2.60
CA MET A 80 -8.45 -5.31 -3.04
C MET A 80 -8.50 -3.79 -2.91
N ASP A 81 -7.77 -3.24 -1.94
CA ASP A 81 -7.65 -1.78 -1.76
C ASP A 81 -6.23 -1.36 -2.11
N VAL A 82 -6.07 -0.64 -3.23
CA VAL A 82 -4.77 -0.17 -3.72
C VAL A 82 -4.62 1.30 -3.36
N GLY A 83 -3.82 1.57 -2.34
CA GLY A 83 -3.49 2.92 -1.92
C GLY A 83 -2.29 3.51 -2.66
N SER A 84 -1.82 4.66 -2.17
CA SER A 84 -0.60 5.28 -2.70
C SER A 84 0.67 4.47 -2.45
N THR A 85 0.66 3.62 -1.40
CA THR A 85 1.85 2.95 -0.87
C THR A 85 1.70 1.43 -0.83
N THR A 86 0.51 0.95 -0.49
CA THR A 86 0.24 -0.45 -0.18
C THR A 86 -0.99 -0.95 -0.93
N THR A 87 -1.09 -2.26 -1.06
CA THR A 87 -2.28 -2.96 -1.54
C THR A 87 -2.74 -3.94 -0.47
N ASP A 88 -3.96 -3.77 0.04
CA ASP A 88 -4.59 -4.69 0.98
C ASP A 88 -5.37 -5.76 0.20
N ILE A 89 -5.18 -7.05 0.56
CA ILE A 89 -5.81 -8.19 -0.11
C ILE A 89 -6.53 -9.03 0.95
N ILE A 90 -7.83 -8.81 1.12
CA ILE A 90 -8.58 -9.34 2.27
C ILE A 90 -9.69 -10.28 1.79
N PRO A 91 -9.62 -11.59 2.13
CA PRO A 91 -10.62 -12.55 1.69
C PRO A 91 -11.89 -12.46 2.53
N ILE A 92 -13.03 -12.58 1.85
CA ILE A 92 -14.35 -12.61 2.45
C ILE A 92 -15.06 -13.88 1.99
N LEU A 93 -15.57 -14.66 2.93
CA LEU A 93 -16.27 -15.90 2.64
C LEU A 93 -17.39 -16.11 3.66
N GLU A 94 -18.56 -16.51 3.18
CA GLU A 94 -19.74 -16.76 4.01
C GLU A 94 -20.14 -15.55 4.91
N GLY A 95 -19.89 -14.33 4.43
CA GLY A 95 -20.15 -13.08 5.14
C GLY A 95 -19.15 -12.78 6.26
N GLN A 96 -18.00 -13.47 6.27
CA GLN A 96 -16.94 -13.30 7.26
C GLN A 96 -15.63 -12.85 6.61
N VAL A 97 -14.89 -12.01 7.31
CA VAL A 97 -13.52 -11.63 6.95
C VAL A 97 -12.58 -12.74 7.39
N LEU A 98 -11.83 -13.31 6.44
CA LEU A 98 -10.92 -14.44 6.67
C LEU A 98 -9.44 -14.04 6.65
N ALA A 99 -9.13 -12.79 6.97
CA ALA A 99 -7.75 -12.36 7.19
C ALA A 99 -7.11 -13.16 8.33
N ARG A 100 -5.91 -13.69 8.07
CA ARG A 100 -5.06 -14.45 8.99
C ARG A 100 -4.17 -13.52 9.80
N GLY A 101 -3.68 -12.44 9.19
CA GLY A 101 -2.76 -11.50 9.83
C GLY A 101 -3.49 -10.49 10.71
N LYS A 102 -3.04 -10.37 11.96
CA LYS A 102 -3.56 -9.41 12.95
C LYS A 102 -2.73 -8.14 13.07
N ASN A 103 -1.57 -8.11 12.44
CA ASN A 103 -0.67 -6.97 12.35
C ASN A 103 0.02 -6.96 10.99
N ASP A 104 0.68 -5.86 10.65
CA ASP A 104 1.32 -5.67 9.33
C ASP A 104 2.32 -6.78 8.98
N LEU A 105 3.11 -7.26 9.96
CA LEU A 105 4.08 -8.33 9.75
C LEU A 105 3.39 -9.64 9.37
N GLU A 106 2.38 -10.05 10.12
CA GLU A 106 1.61 -11.26 9.81
C GLU A 106 0.89 -11.14 8.46
N ARG A 107 0.36 -9.95 8.14
CA ARG A 107 -0.32 -9.68 6.87
C ARG A 107 0.65 -9.73 5.68
N LEU A 108 1.87 -9.21 5.84
CA LEU A 108 2.95 -9.34 4.86
C LEU A 108 3.32 -10.81 4.65
N ILE A 109 3.44 -11.58 5.74
CA ILE A 109 3.73 -13.03 5.68
C ILE A 109 2.60 -13.79 4.97
N ALA A 110 1.33 -13.40 5.18
CA ALA A 110 0.17 -14.05 4.60
C ALA A 110 -0.17 -13.62 3.16
N GLY A 111 0.47 -12.57 2.63
CA GLY A 111 0.12 -11.96 1.34
C GLY A 111 -1.09 -11.01 1.39
N GLU A 112 -1.62 -10.74 2.57
CA GLU A 112 -2.80 -9.88 2.82
C GLU A 112 -2.46 -8.38 2.79
N LEU A 113 -1.17 -8.08 2.77
CA LEU A 113 -0.61 -6.75 2.60
C LEU A 113 0.57 -6.86 1.63
N ALA A 114 0.48 -6.21 0.47
CA ALA A 114 1.60 -6.02 -0.44
C ALA A 114 2.09 -4.57 -0.32
N TYR A 115 3.40 -4.37 -0.14
CA TYR A 115 4.01 -3.03 0.02
C TYR A 115 4.25 -2.34 -1.34
N SER A 116 3.18 -2.27 -2.12
CA SER A 116 3.17 -1.74 -3.48
C SER A 116 1.88 -0.96 -3.71
N GLY A 117 1.99 0.27 -4.19
CA GLY A 117 0.87 1.17 -4.43
C GLY A 117 1.10 2.09 -5.62
N VAL A 118 0.13 2.92 -5.92
CA VAL A 118 0.07 3.68 -7.20
C VAL A 118 1.11 4.80 -7.26
N LEU A 119 1.54 5.37 -6.12
CA LEU A 119 2.34 6.61 -6.14
C LEU A 119 3.74 6.48 -5.56
N ARG A 120 3.90 5.81 -4.42
CA ARG A 120 5.08 5.98 -3.54
C ARG A 120 6.11 4.86 -3.63
N THR A 121 5.84 3.79 -4.36
CA THR A 121 6.71 2.61 -4.39
C THR A 121 7.96 2.89 -5.22
N PRO A 122 9.18 2.79 -4.66
CA PRO A 122 10.41 2.93 -5.43
C PRO A 122 10.48 1.94 -6.58
N VAL A 123 10.89 2.37 -7.78
CA VAL A 123 11.03 1.48 -8.93
C VAL A 123 11.99 0.33 -8.66
N SER A 124 13.05 0.56 -7.88
CA SER A 124 14.01 -0.46 -7.46
C SER A 124 13.41 -1.56 -6.57
N ALA A 125 12.26 -1.32 -5.93
CA ALA A 125 11.50 -2.35 -5.20
C ALA A 125 10.61 -3.20 -6.13
N LEU A 126 10.26 -2.68 -7.31
CA LEU A 126 9.41 -3.35 -8.29
C LEU A 126 10.21 -4.25 -9.24
N VAL A 127 11.40 -3.80 -9.63
CA VAL A 127 12.22 -4.46 -10.64
C VAL A 127 13.71 -4.39 -10.32
N SER A 128 14.46 -5.41 -10.74
CA SER A 128 15.94 -5.40 -10.73
C SER A 128 16.55 -5.13 -12.11
N LYS A 129 15.74 -5.22 -13.17
CA LYS A 129 16.12 -4.96 -14.57
C LYS A 129 14.93 -4.41 -15.36
N VAL A 130 15.20 -3.67 -16.43
CA VAL A 130 14.21 -3.11 -17.36
C VAL A 130 14.70 -3.22 -18.81
N PRO A 131 13.79 -3.27 -19.81
CA PRO A 131 14.20 -3.29 -21.21
C PRO A 131 14.75 -1.92 -21.66
N VAL A 132 15.93 -1.93 -22.28
CA VAL A 132 16.56 -0.75 -22.91
C VAL A 132 17.21 -1.21 -24.21
N GLY A 133 16.82 -0.64 -25.35
CA GLY A 133 17.39 -0.97 -26.66
C GLY A 133 17.35 -2.47 -27.00
N GLY A 134 16.26 -3.16 -26.62
CA GLY A 134 16.09 -4.61 -26.85
C GLY A 134 16.89 -5.52 -25.92
N ARG A 135 17.49 -5.00 -24.84
CA ARG A 135 18.25 -5.78 -23.85
C ARG A 135 17.75 -5.50 -22.44
N MET A 136 17.89 -6.47 -21.53
CA MET A 136 17.60 -6.25 -20.12
C MET A 136 18.76 -5.52 -19.43
N CYS A 137 18.54 -4.26 -19.07
CA CYS A 137 19.46 -3.42 -18.33
C CYS A 137 19.20 -3.52 -16.82
N ARG A 138 20.24 -3.57 -15.98
CA ARG A 138 20.07 -3.53 -14.52
C ARG A 138 19.68 -2.13 -14.08
N VAL A 139 18.85 -2.04 -13.05
CA VAL A 139 18.47 -0.75 -12.46
C VAL A 139 19.40 -0.35 -11.32
N SER A 140 19.54 0.96 -11.11
CA SER A 140 20.15 1.54 -9.91
C SER A 140 19.27 1.28 -8.67
N SER A 141 19.90 1.19 -7.50
CA SER A 141 19.20 1.14 -6.21
C SER A 141 18.79 2.52 -5.68
N GLU A 142 19.30 3.60 -6.27
CA GLU A 142 19.03 4.98 -5.85
C GLU A 142 17.54 5.35 -6.01
N TYR A 143 17.08 6.26 -5.16
CA TYR A 143 15.70 6.76 -5.16
C TYR A 143 15.47 7.80 -6.28
N PHE A 144 15.49 7.35 -7.53
CA PHE A 144 15.30 8.23 -8.70
C PHE A 144 13.85 8.35 -9.17
N ALA A 145 13.10 7.25 -9.13
CA ALA A 145 11.73 7.19 -9.65
C ALA A 145 10.85 6.29 -8.77
N ILE A 146 9.55 6.59 -8.77
CA ILE A 146 8.52 5.86 -8.03
C ILE A 146 7.37 5.43 -8.95
N SER A 147 6.46 4.60 -8.46
CA SER A 147 5.28 4.16 -9.21
C SER A 147 4.44 5.33 -9.75
N GLY A 148 4.37 6.47 -9.04
CA GLY A 148 3.70 7.67 -9.56
C GLY A 148 4.26 8.14 -10.91
N ASP A 149 5.58 8.06 -11.11
CA ASP A 149 6.23 8.39 -12.39
C ASP A 149 5.79 7.43 -13.49
N VAL A 150 5.71 6.15 -13.18
CA VAL A 150 5.26 5.12 -14.13
C VAL A 150 3.82 5.40 -14.56
N TYR A 151 2.92 5.67 -13.63
CA TYR A 151 1.49 5.80 -13.94
C TYR A 151 1.18 7.11 -14.67
N ILE A 152 1.87 8.22 -14.36
CA ILE A 152 1.69 9.48 -15.10
C ILE A 152 2.23 9.37 -16.54
N ILE A 153 3.36 8.68 -16.75
CA ILE A 153 3.91 8.42 -18.09
C ILE A 153 2.91 7.65 -18.94
N LEU A 154 2.26 6.64 -18.35
CA LEU A 154 1.25 5.80 -19.02
C LEU A 154 -0.13 6.47 -19.13
N GLY A 155 -0.31 7.67 -18.58
CA GLY A 155 -1.60 8.38 -18.57
C GLY A 155 -2.68 7.69 -17.73
N LEU A 156 -2.30 6.84 -16.77
CA LEU A 156 -3.22 6.13 -15.87
C LEU A 156 -3.64 6.98 -14.68
N ILE A 157 -2.91 8.05 -14.40
CA ILE A 157 -3.25 9.08 -13.41
C ILE A 157 -3.05 10.46 -14.03
N SER A 158 -3.66 11.48 -13.42
CA SER A 158 -3.42 12.89 -13.74
C SER A 158 -2.36 13.50 -12.81
N GLU A 159 -1.86 14.69 -13.16
CA GLU A 159 -0.94 15.44 -12.28
C GLU A 159 -1.56 15.76 -10.91
N SER A 160 -2.88 15.97 -10.86
CA SER A 160 -3.61 16.19 -9.60
C SER A 160 -3.70 14.93 -8.72
N ASP A 161 -3.65 13.74 -9.32
CA ASP A 161 -3.65 12.48 -8.57
C ASP A 161 -2.26 12.15 -8.01
N TYR A 162 -1.19 12.66 -8.63
CA TYR A 162 0.19 12.52 -8.15
C TYR A 162 0.42 13.44 -6.95
N VAL A 163 -0.18 13.12 -5.80
CA VAL A 163 -0.17 14.01 -4.62
C VAL A 163 1.11 13.97 -3.79
N CYS A 164 1.89 12.88 -3.83
CA CYS A 164 3.14 12.79 -3.06
C CYS A 164 4.28 13.64 -3.66
N PRO A 165 5.33 13.96 -2.88
CA PRO A 165 6.54 14.59 -3.42
C PRO A 165 7.21 13.71 -4.48
N THR A 166 7.77 14.35 -5.50
CA THR A 166 8.60 13.68 -6.51
C THR A 166 10.01 13.44 -5.94
N PRO A 167 10.70 12.35 -6.32
CA PRO A 167 12.03 12.03 -5.80
C PRO A 167 13.08 13.13 -5.95
N ASP A 168 12.99 13.92 -7.03
CA ASP A 168 13.91 15.04 -7.32
C ASP A 168 13.33 16.42 -6.98
N GLY A 169 12.11 16.48 -6.42
CA GLY A 169 11.40 17.72 -6.11
C GLY A 169 10.93 18.53 -7.32
N ARG A 170 11.05 17.99 -8.55
CA ARG A 170 10.61 18.66 -9.79
C ARG A 170 9.14 18.40 -10.11
N GLY A 171 8.73 18.82 -11.31
CA GLY A 171 7.37 18.68 -11.83
C GLY A 171 6.83 17.25 -11.82
N LYS A 172 5.50 17.16 -11.83
CA LYS A 172 4.73 15.92 -11.83
C LYS A 172 4.16 15.60 -13.21
N ASP A 173 4.49 16.41 -14.21
CA ASP A 173 4.11 16.21 -15.60
C ASP A 173 4.82 14.99 -16.21
N PRO A 174 4.28 14.41 -17.29
CA PRO A 174 4.88 13.25 -17.96
C PRO A 174 6.32 13.48 -18.45
N GLY A 175 6.73 14.71 -18.76
CA GLY A 175 8.09 15.02 -19.19
C GLY A 175 9.08 14.87 -18.02
N SER A 176 8.78 15.53 -16.90
CA SER A 176 9.56 15.42 -15.66
C SER A 176 9.64 13.99 -15.14
N ALA A 177 8.54 13.22 -15.23
CA ALA A 177 8.53 11.81 -14.85
C ALA A 177 9.45 10.94 -15.73
N ARG A 178 9.48 11.19 -17.05
CA ARG A 178 10.42 10.50 -17.96
C ARG A 178 11.87 10.78 -17.62
N GLU A 179 12.22 12.01 -17.27
CA GLU A 179 13.58 12.33 -16.81
C GLU A 179 13.98 11.52 -15.58
N ARG A 180 13.08 11.41 -14.59
CA ARG A 180 13.31 10.57 -13.40
C ARG A 180 13.44 9.10 -13.75
N LEU A 181 12.56 8.58 -14.61
CA LEU A 181 12.58 7.17 -15.00
C LEU A 181 13.84 6.80 -15.79
N ALA A 182 14.36 7.68 -16.65
CA ALA A 182 15.63 7.47 -17.36
C ALA A 182 16.82 7.27 -16.40
N ARG A 183 16.85 7.99 -15.28
CA ARG A 183 17.92 7.88 -14.27
C ARG A 183 17.96 6.52 -13.58
N VAL A 184 16.87 5.76 -13.61
CA VAL A 184 16.82 4.38 -13.07
C VAL A 184 17.87 3.47 -13.73
N VAL A 185 18.26 3.72 -14.98
CA VAL A 185 19.34 2.99 -15.67
C VAL A 185 20.61 3.83 -15.84
N CYS A 186 20.77 4.84 -14.98
CA CYS A 186 21.89 5.81 -15.01
C CYS A 186 22.02 6.56 -16.34
N ALA A 187 20.90 6.77 -17.03
CA ALA A 187 20.82 7.54 -18.26
C ALA A 187 20.04 8.85 -18.05
N ASP A 188 19.95 9.66 -19.09
CA ASP A 188 19.04 10.80 -19.19
C ASP A 188 18.05 10.65 -20.36
N ALA A 189 17.12 11.61 -20.47
CA ALA A 189 16.09 11.58 -21.49
C ALA A 189 16.62 11.74 -22.92
N GLU A 190 17.76 12.43 -23.10
CA GLU A 190 18.40 12.61 -24.41
C GLU A 190 19.03 11.30 -24.90
N MET A 191 19.58 10.49 -23.98
CA MET A 191 20.17 9.19 -24.29
C MET A 191 19.15 8.12 -24.71
N LEU A 192 17.96 8.08 -24.10
CA LEU A 192 16.98 7.00 -24.29
C LEU A 192 15.85 7.35 -25.28
N GLY A 193 15.46 8.62 -25.37
CA GLY A 193 14.26 9.04 -26.08
C GLY A 193 12.95 8.58 -25.41
N PRO A 194 11.82 9.25 -25.70
CA PRO A 194 10.56 9.03 -24.99
C PRO A 194 10.01 7.61 -25.17
N GLU A 195 10.11 7.03 -26.37
CA GLU A 195 9.60 5.68 -26.65
C GLU A 195 10.28 4.61 -25.80
N SER A 196 11.60 4.69 -25.63
CA SER A 196 12.34 3.73 -24.79
C SER A 196 11.95 3.86 -23.32
N ILE A 197 11.73 5.08 -22.84
CA ILE A 197 11.34 5.34 -21.45
C ILE A 197 9.91 4.84 -21.20
N ASP A 198 9.01 5.03 -22.17
CA ASP A 198 7.63 4.55 -22.08
C ASP A 198 7.58 3.02 -22.06
N GLN A 199 8.45 2.33 -22.82
CA GLN A 199 8.60 0.87 -22.72
C GLN A 199 9.12 0.41 -21.36
N MET A 200 10.04 1.17 -20.73
CA MET A 200 10.43 0.91 -19.34
C MET A 200 9.23 1.05 -18.40
N ALA A 201 8.41 2.09 -18.56
CA ALA A 201 7.22 2.32 -17.73
C ALA A 201 6.20 1.17 -17.86
N ILE A 202 5.88 0.74 -19.08
CA ILE A 202 4.99 -0.41 -19.33
C ILE A 202 5.51 -1.64 -18.61
N TYR A 203 6.78 -1.97 -18.80
CA TYR A 203 7.39 -3.15 -18.18
C TYR A 203 7.35 -3.08 -16.64
N ILE A 204 7.66 -1.92 -16.05
CA ILE A 204 7.62 -1.74 -14.59
C ILE A 204 6.20 -1.91 -14.05
N MET A 205 5.19 -1.36 -14.74
CA MET A 205 3.79 -1.52 -14.37
C MET A 205 3.36 -2.99 -14.41
N GLU A 206 3.71 -3.73 -15.47
CA GLU A 206 3.44 -5.16 -15.57
C GLU A 206 4.10 -5.96 -14.43
N ARG A 207 5.33 -5.60 -14.08
CA ARG A 207 6.05 -6.22 -12.95
C ARG A 207 5.40 -5.91 -11.61
N GLN A 208 4.87 -4.69 -11.42
CA GLN A 208 4.10 -4.35 -10.23
C GLN A 208 2.81 -5.17 -10.13
N VAL A 209 2.05 -5.26 -11.23
CA VAL A 209 0.83 -6.09 -11.31
C VAL A 209 1.16 -7.55 -10.99
N GLN A 210 2.28 -8.06 -11.50
CA GLN A 210 2.72 -9.42 -11.19
C GLN A 210 3.00 -9.62 -9.70
N GLN A 211 3.71 -8.70 -9.02
CA GLN A 211 3.96 -8.80 -7.57
C GLN A 211 2.65 -8.82 -6.77
N ILE A 212 1.68 -7.98 -7.13
CA ILE A 212 0.35 -7.97 -6.48
C ILE A 212 -0.40 -9.28 -6.78
N THR A 213 -0.28 -9.82 -7.99
CA THR A 213 -0.89 -11.10 -8.38
C THR A 213 -0.28 -12.28 -7.64
N GLU A 214 1.02 -12.23 -7.32
CA GLU A 214 1.70 -13.23 -6.49
C GLU A 214 1.14 -13.22 -5.06
N ALA A 215 0.98 -12.04 -4.45
CA ALA A 215 0.35 -11.90 -3.13
C ALA A 215 -1.12 -12.36 -3.13
N LEU A 216 -1.87 -12.01 -4.17
CA LEU A 216 -3.22 -12.51 -4.40
C LEU A 216 -3.28 -14.04 -4.45
N SER A 217 -2.39 -14.66 -5.22
CA SER A 217 -2.33 -16.12 -5.36
C SER A 217 -2.00 -16.80 -4.03
N GLN A 218 -1.14 -16.19 -3.22
CA GLN A 218 -0.81 -16.65 -1.88
C GLN A 218 -2.06 -16.67 -0.97
N VAL A 219 -2.83 -15.58 -0.95
CA VAL A 219 -4.09 -15.48 -0.18
C VAL A 219 -5.10 -16.53 -0.64
N LEU A 220 -5.30 -16.68 -1.95
CA LEU A 220 -6.27 -17.64 -2.48
C LEU A 220 -5.87 -19.09 -2.20
N SER A 221 -4.59 -19.44 -2.33
CA SER A 221 -4.10 -20.81 -2.05
C SER A 221 -4.34 -21.21 -0.59
N ALA A 222 -4.15 -20.25 0.33
CA ALA A 222 -4.44 -20.43 1.75
C ALA A 222 -5.93 -20.69 2.05
N LEU A 223 -6.85 -20.11 1.27
CA LEU A 223 -8.29 -20.33 1.45
C LEU A 223 -8.71 -21.74 1.04
N GLU A 224 -8.13 -22.30 -0.03
CA GLU A 224 -8.44 -23.66 -0.49
C GLU A 224 -8.15 -24.70 0.60
N GLU A 225 -7.01 -24.59 1.30
CA GLU A 225 -6.67 -25.44 2.45
C GLU A 225 -7.71 -25.32 3.59
N SER A 226 -8.19 -24.09 3.83
CA SER A 226 -9.16 -23.81 4.88
C SER A 226 -10.53 -24.40 4.52
N TYR A 227 -10.91 -24.35 3.24
CA TYR A 227 -12.17 -24.92 2.74
C TYR A 227 -12.17 -26.45 2.72
N ILE A 228 -11.02 -27.07 2.44
CA ILE A 228 -10.83 -28.53 2.52
C ILE A 228 -10.87 -29.00 3.97
N SER A 229 -10.30 -28.23 4.92
CA SER A 229 -10.30 -28.59 6.35
C SER A 229 -11.66 -28.44 7.04
N LEU A 230 -12.61 -27.72 6.43
CA LEU A 230 -13.97 -27.52 6.93
C LEU A 230 -14.99 -28.55 6.39
N LYS A 231 -14.57 -29.43 5.46
CA LYS A 231 -15.38 -30.54 4.92
C LYS A 231 -14.96 -31.87 5.53
#